data_AF-A0A3D2S925-F1
#
_entry.id   AF-A0A3D2S925-F1
#
_cell.length_a   1.000
_cell.length_b   1.000
_cell.length_c   1.000
_cell.angle_alpha   90.00
_cell.angle_beta   90.00
_cell.angle_gamma   90.00
#
_symmetry.space_group_name_H-M   'P 1'
#
loop_
_entity.id
_entity.type
_entity.pdbx_description
1 polymer ?
#
loop_
_entity_poly.entity_id
_entity_poly.type
_entity_poly.pdbx_seq_one_letter_code
_entity_poly.pdbx_strand_id
1 'polypeptide(L)' 'DRVVPGHSFKFAATLQAAHAGENPVLIRIDTDAGHGAGKPLAKVIEEDADWMSFTMWNLGIRQLQNTESRKP' A
#
# COMPACT_ATOMS: atom_id res chain seq x y z
N ASP A 1 -3.93 8.81 -17.53
CA ASP A 1 -3.55 7.93 -18.65
C ASP A 1 -2.13 8.27 -19.14
N ARG A 2 -1.10 7.56 -18.64
CA ARG A 2 0.34 7.84 -18.87
C ARG A 2 1.19 6.58 -18.70
N VAL A 3 0.80 5.74 -17.74
CA VAL A 3 1.28 4.38 -17.51
C VAL A 3 0.03 3.53 -17.35
N VAL A 4 -0.13 2.51 -18.19
CA VAL A 4 -1.33 1.67 -18.19
C VAL A 4 -1.33 0.69 -17.01
N PRO A 5 -2.48 0.41 -16.38
CA PRO A 5 -2.57 -0.52 -15.25
C PRO A 5 -2.05 -1.93 -15.54
N GLY A 6 -2.07 -2.34 -16.82
CA GLY A 6 -1.60 -3.65 -17.28
C GLY A 6 -0.15 -3.99 -16.90
N HIS A 7 0.72 -3.00 -16.68
CA HIS A 7 2.06 -3.25 -16.18
C HIS A 7 2.03 -3.83 -14.76
N SER A 8 1.35 -3.15 -13.84
CA SER A 8 1.22 -3.59 -12.46
C SER A 8 0.45 -4.91 -12.35
N PHE A 9 -0.61 -5.09 -13.15
CA PHE A 9 -1.37 -6.35 -13.17
C PHE A 9 -0.52 -7.55 -13.53
N LYS A 10 0.22 -7.48 -14.65
CA LYS A 10 1.08 -8.58 -15.09
C LYS A 10 2.18 -8.86 -14.09
N PHE A 11 2.79 -7.83 -13.52
CA PHE A 11 3.85 -7.99 -12.53
C PHE A 11 3.33 -8.67 -11.26
N ALA A 12 2.23 -8.18 -10.69
CA ALA A 12 1.63 -8.76 -9.49
C ALA A 12 1.20 -10.21 -9.71
N ALA A 13 0.55 -10.53 -10.82
CA ALA A 13 0.13 -11.89 -11.14
C ALA A 13 1.32 -12.85 -11.26
N THR A 14 2.38 -12.45 -11.98
CA THR A 14 3.61 -13.26 -12.09
C THR A 14 4.30 -13.41 -10.75
N LEU A 15 4.38 -12.34 -9.96
CA LEU A 15 5.02 -12.38 -8.65
C LEU A 15 4.26 -13.31 -7.70
N GLN A 16 2.93 -13.26 -7.69
CA GLN A 16 2.08 -14.19 -6.93
C GLN A 16 2.27 -15.64 -7.37
N ALA A 17 2.32 -15.89 -8.69
CA ALA A 17 2.53 -17.24 -9.22
C ALA A 17 3.92 -17.82 -8.90
N ALA A 18 4.95 -16.97 -8.82
CA ALA A 18 6.32 -17.37 -8.53
C ALA A 18 6.68 -17.34 -7.03
N HIS A 19 5.85 -16.74 -6.19
CA HIS A 19 6.14 -16.58 -4.76
C HIS A 19 6.02 -17.92 -4.02
N ALA A 20 7.10 -18.34 -3.37
CA ALA A 20 7.15 -19.55 -2.54
C ALA A 20 7.29 -19.26 -1.03
N GLY A 21 7.30 -17.98 -0.65
CA GLY A 21 7.38 -17.55 0.74
C GLY A 21 6.02 -17.39 1.40
N GLU A 22 6.03 -17.04 2.69
CA GLU A 22 4.81 -16.80 3.48
C GLU A 22 4.39 -15.32 3.49
N ASN A 23 5.22 -14.43 2.93
CA ASN A 23 4.94 -13.00 2.93
C ASN A 23 3.88 -12.66 1.86
N PRO A 24 2.94 -11.75 2.16
CA PRO A 24 1.86 -11.44 1.22
C PRO A 24 2.38 -10.69 -0.02
N VAL A 25 1.88 -11.09 -1.18
CA VAL A 25 2.09 -10.37 -2.46
C VAL A 25 0.77 -9.76 -2.89
N LEU A 26 0.64 -8.44 -2.73
CA LEU A 26 -0.60 -7.71 -2.95
C LEU A 26 -0.45 -6.64 -4.03
N ILE A 27 -1.56 -6.32 -4.67
CA ILE A 27 -1.71 -5.16 -5.56
C ILE A 27 -2.96 -4.38 -5.16
N ARG A 28 -2.81 -3.08 -4.90
CA ARG A 28 -3.92 -2.15 -4.61
C ARG A 28 -4.29 -1.41 -5.88
N ILE A 29 -5.55 -1.54 -6.30
CA ILE A 29 -6.09 -0.87 -7.48
C ILE A 29 -7.06 0.20 -7.02
N ASP A 30 -6.70 1.46 -7.26
CA ASP A 30 -7.56 2.60 -6.94
C ASP A 30 -8.55 2.82 -8.10
N THR A 31 -9.84 2.89 -7.77
CA THR A 31 -10.91 3.23 -8.73
C THR A 31 -11.13 4.73 -8.75
N ASP A 32 -11.46 5.28 -9.92
CA ASP A 32 -11.74 6.71 -10.13
C ASP A 32 -10.57 7.65 -9.78
N ALA A 33 -9.34 7.12 -9.77
CA ALA A 33 -8.10 7.88 -9.60
C ALA A 33 -7.26 7.83 -10.88
N GLY A 34 -6.82 9.00 -11.35
CA GLY A 34 -5.87 9.14 -12.47
C GLY A 34 -4.41 8.94 -12.03
N HIS A 35 -3.46 9.56 -12.74
CA HIS A 35 -2.00 9.46 -12.47
C HIS A 35 -1.50 10.18 -11.21
N GLY A 36 -2.39 10.47 -10.26
CA GLY A 36 -2.10 11.09 -8.98
C GLY A 36 -2.44 12.58 -8.88
N ALA A 37 -2.41 13.33 -9.98
CA ALA A 37 -2.76 14.75 -9.97
C ALA A 37 -4.26 14.94 -9.67
N GLY A 38 -4.58 15.78 -8.67
CA GLY A 38 -5.96 16.10 -8.30
C GLY A 38 -6.70 15.00 -7.52
N LYS A 39 -5.99 14.04 -6.93
CA LYS A 39 -6.59 13.01 -6.07
C LYS A 39 -7.30 13.68 -4.88
N PRO A 40 -8.57 13.32 -4.57
CA PRO A 40 -9.26 13.84 -3.39
C PRO A 40 -8.48 13.55 -2.11
N LEU A 41 -8.48 14.48 -1.14
CA LEU A 41 -7.76 14.30 0.12
C LEU A 41 -8.13 13.00 0.84
N ALA A 42 -9.40 12.61 0.81
CA ALA A 42 -9.86 11.35 1.39
C ALA A 42 -9.13 10.13 0.79
N LYS A 43 -8.97 10.10 -0.54
CA LYS A 43 -8.25 9.04 -1.26
C LYS A 43 -6.75 9.03 -0.93
N VAL A 44 -6.17 10.20 -0.68
CA VAL A 44 -4.77 10.30 -0.21
C VAL A 44 -4.64 9.72 1.20
N ILE A 45 -5.54 10.08 2.11
CA ILE A 45 -5.56 9.54 3.49
C ILE A 45 -5.72 8.02 3.48
N GLU A 46 -6.62 7.49 2.64
CA GLU A 46 -6.81 6.04 2.49
C GLU A 46 -5.55 5.35 1.96
N GLU A 47 -4.91 5.91 0.92
CA GLU A 47 -3.66 5.37 0.39
C GLU A 47 -2.54 5.37 1.43
N ASP A 48 -2.41 6.46 2.18
CA ASP A 48 -1.43 6.58 3.26
C ASP A 48 -1.66 5.58 4.39
N ALA A 49 -2.92 5.45 4.82
CA ALA A 49 -3.30 4.46 5.82
C ALA A 49 -2.97 3.02 5.35
N ASP A 50 -3.26 2.69 4.09
CA ASP A 50 -3.02 1.36 3.54
C ASP A 50 -1.53 1.00 3.49
N TRP A 51 -0.67 1.87 2.93
CA TRP A 51 0.76 1.53 2.82
C TRP A 51 1.45 1.54 4.19
N MET A 52 1.10 2.47 5.08
CA MET A 52 1.65 2.51 6.45
C MET A 52 1.24 1.27 7.24
N SER A 53 -0.04 0.88 7.21
CA SER A 53 -0.53 -0.29 7.93
C SER A 53 0.07 -1.58 7.38
N PHE A 54 0.16 -1.74 6.04
CA PHE A 54 0.83 -2.87 5.40
C PHE A 54 2.29 -2.97 5.85
N THR A 55 3.02 -1.85 5.86
CA THR A 55 4.42 -1.81 6.26
C THR A 55 4.58 -2.20 7.73
N MET A 56 3.82 -1.58 8.62
CA MET A 56 3.87 -1.87 10.06
C MET A 56 3.52 -3.33 10.35
N TRP A 57 2.48 -3.85 9.71
CA TRP A 57 2.04 -5.23 9.89
C TRP A 57 3.13 -6.23 9.46
N ASN A 58 3.71 -6.06 8.28
CA ASN A 58 4.74 -6.97 7.77
C ASN A 58 6.09 -6.83 8.50
N LEU A 59 6.37 -5.68 9.14
CA LEU A 59 7.56 -5.48 9.98
C LEU A 59 7.37 -5.89 11.44
N GLY A 60 6.23 -6.50 11.81
CA GLY A 60 6.00 -6.97 13.18
C GLY A 60 5.55 -5.88 14.17
N ILE A 61 5.25 -4.66 13.71
CA ILE A 61 4.70 -3.59 14.56
C ILE A 61 3.22 -3.90 14.78
N ARG A 62 2.87 -4.27 16.03
CA ARG A 62 1.51 -4.69 16.41
C ARG A 62 0.76 -3.62 17.20
N GLN A 63 1.45 -2.59 17.66
CA GLN A 63 0.88 -1.48 18.42
C GLN A 63 1.51 -0.18 17.95
N LEU A 64 0.68 0.86 17.84
CA LEU A 64 1.14 2.21 17.57
C LEU A 64 1.75 2.76 18.86
N GLN A 65 2.91 3.39 18.76
CA GLN A 65 3.49 4.06 19.91
C GLN A 65 2.58 5.22 20.32
N ASN A 66 2.12 5.20 21.58
CA ASN A 66 1.45 6.36 22.13
C ASN A 66 2.50 7.45 22.36
N THR A 67 2.36 8.58 21.67
CA THR A 67 3.32 9.68 21.71
C THR A 67 3.45 10.33 23.09
N GLU A 68 2.55 10.02 24.04
CA GLU A 68 2.61 10.47 25.43
C GLU A 68 3.79 9.87 26.23
N SER A 69 4.39 8.76 25.79
CA SER A 69 5.55 8.17 26.46
C SER A 69 6.87 8.83 26.09
N ARG A 70 6.87 9.74 25.12
CA ARG A 70 8.05 10.50 24.70
C ARG A 70 8.12 11.81 25.52
N LYS A 71 8.33 11.68 26.83
CA LYS A 71 8.76 12.85 27.63
C LYS A 71 10.13 13.31 27.09
N PRO A 72 10.37 14.62 26.99
CA PRO A 72 11.66 15.15 26.55
C PRO A 72 12.81 14.69 27.46
#